data_AF-A0AAP0X4I4-F1
#
_entry.id   AF-A0AAP0X4I4-F1
#
_cell.length_a   1.000
_cell.length_b   1.000
_cell.length_c   1.000
_cell.angle_alpha   90.00
_cell.angle_beta   90.00
_cell.angle_gamma   90.00
#
_symmetry.space_group_name_H-M   'P 1'
#
loop_
_entity.id
_entity.type
_entity.pdbx_description
1 polymer ?
#
loop_
_entity_poly.entity_id
_entity_poly.type
_entity_poly.pdbx_seq_one_letter_code
_entity_poly.pdbx_strand_id
1 'polypeptide(L)'
;MFCGRLKHIKAELEIPDNDSENPLPFVSGLPVGIPFKITLYNVLREKRLWLRMAADEELTRFIFLDLNQFGGCDEVRKFTYIAPFYGTPKVFSFTLRVSIGMEGSYEDVHMVKGCGGPKHELTHLCQDVEVYLSMGAKD
;
A
#
# COMPACT_ATOMS: atom_id res chain seq x y z
N MET A 1 9.28 -5.16 -37.23
CA MET A 1 7.98 -5.72 -36.85
C MET A 1 7.98 -5.88 -35.33
N PHE A 2 7.48 -4.88 -34.59
CA PHE A 2 7.41 -4.96 -33.12
C PHE A 2 6.15 -5.73 -32.74
N CYS A 3 6.25 -7.05 -32.62
CA CYS A 3 5.20 -7.87 -32.01
C CYS A 3 5.55 -8.06 -30.52
N GLY A 4 5.49 -6.98 -29.76
CA GLY A 4 5.58 -7.05 -28.30
C GLY A 4 4.20 -7.34 -27.75
N ARG A 5 3.98 -8.48 -27.08
CA ARG A 5 2.82 -8.62 -26.20
C ARG A 5 2.90 -7.51 -25.16
N LEU A 6 1.92 -6.61 -25.14
CA LEU A 6 1.77 -5.64 -24.07
C LEU A 6 1.61 -6.40 -22.75
N LYS A 7 2.66 -6.41 -21.94
CA LYS A 7 2.61 -6.98 -20.60
C LYS A 7 1.96 -5.96 -19.68
N HIS A 8 0.79 -6.29 -19.13
CA HIS A 8 0.07 -5.39 -18.24
C HIS A 8 0.80 -5.27 -16.90
N ILE A 9 1.03 -4.04 -16.45
CA ILE A 9 1.56 -3.72 -15.12
C ILE A 9 0.38 -3.78 -14.16
N LYS A 10 0.47 -4.62 -13.12
CA LYS A 10 -0.56 -4.69 -12.07
C LYS A 10 0.03 -5.14 -10.75
N ALA A 11 -0.72 -4.93 -9.69
CA ALA A 11 -0.46 -5.47 -8.37
C ALA A 11 -1.66 -6.27 -7.88
N GLU A 12 -1.40 -7.25 -7.03
CA GLU A 12 -2.38 -7.94 -6.20
C GLU A 12 -1.97 -7.74 -4.75
N LEU A 13 -2.94 -7.39 -3.93
CA LEU A 13 -2.77 -7.09 -2.51
C LEU A 13 -3.75 -7.98 -1.73
N GLU A 14 -3.23 -8.74 -0.78
CA GLU A 14 -4.02 -9.61 0.09
C GLU A 14 -3.63 -9.34 1.54
N ILE A 15 -4.62 -9.36 2.43
CA ILE A 15 -4.41 -9.28 3.88
C ILE A 15 -4.84 -10.63 4.46
N PRO A 16 -3.91 -11.44 4.98
CA PRO A 16 -4.27 -12.73 5.54
C PRO A 16 -5.13 -12.55 6.79
N ASP A 17 -6.18 -13.36 6.92
CA ASP A 17 -7.01 -13.50 8.12
C ASP A 17 -7.61 -12.18 8.62
N ASN A 18 -7.96 -11.26 7.70
CA ASN A 18 -8.63 -10.01 8.03
C ASN A 18 -9.94 -9.85 7.28
N ASP A 19 -11.03 -9.79 8.03
CA ASP A 19 -12.37 -9.47 7.57
C ASP A 19 -13.12 -8.71 8.69
N SER A 20 -14.39 -8.40 8.47
CA SER A 20 -15.20 -7.65 9.44
C SER A 20 -15.42 -8.40 10.78
N GLU A 21 -15.35 -9.73 10.77
CA GLU A 21 -15.48 -10.59 11.96
C GLU A 21 -14.11 -10.86 12.62
N ASN A 22 -13.02 -10.70 11.86
CA ASN A 22 -11.63 -10.91 12.27
C ASN A 22 -10.78 -9.62 12.07
N PRO A 23 -11.10 -8.52 12.79
CA PRO A 23 -10.34 -7.28 12.67
C PRO A 23 -8.94 -7.37 13.31
N LEU A 24 -7.98 -6.62 12.78
CA LEU A 24 -6.65 -6.49 13.39
C LEU A 24 -6.73 -5.67 14.68
N PRO A 25 -6.11 -6.14 15.78
CA PRO A 25 -6.09 -5.39 17.02
C PRO A 25 -5.20 -4.14 16.89
N PHE A 26 -5.65 -3.01 17.43
CA PHE A 26 -4.81 -1.82 17.54
C PHE A 26 -4.98 -1.12 18.90
N VAL A 27 -4.03 -0.23 19.21
CA VAL A 27 -4.10 0.68 20.35
C VAL A 27 -4.07 2.11 19.80
N SER A 28 -5.05 2.92 20.20
CA SER A 28 -5.15 4.31 19.74
C SER A 28 -3.89 5.11 20.07
N GLY A 29 -3.42 5.89 19.11
CA GLY A 29 -2.19 6.68 19.20
C GLY A 29 -0.90 5.89 18.97
N LEU A 30 -0.93 4.55 19.00
CA LEU A 30 0.24 3.72 18.70
C LEU A 30 0.26 3.28 17.22
N PRO A 31 1.45 3.10 16.63
CA PRO A 31 1.58 2.48 15.31
C PRO A 31 1.07 1.04 15.33
N VAL A 32 0.37 0.64 14.28
CA VAL A 32 -0.06 -0.76 14.07
C VAL A 32 0.62 -1.33 12.83
N GLY A 33 1.17 -2.54 12.94
CA GLY A 33 1.76 -3.25 11.81
C GLY A 33 0.70 -4.05 11.07
N ILE A 34 0.50 -3.76 9.79
CA ILE A 34 -0.51 -4.43 8.96
C ILE A 34 0.23 -5.37 7.98
N PRO A 35 -0.01 -6.69 8.05
CA PRO A 35 0.64 -7.63 7.16
C PRO A 35 -0.05 -7.67 5.79
N PHE A 36 0.74 -7.57 4.73
CA PHE A 36 0.28 -7.69 3.35
C PHE A 36 1.04 -8.79 2.62
N LYS A 37 0.34 -9.61 1.85
CA LYS A 37 0.92 -10.41 0.77
C LYS A 37 0.78 -9.61 -0.52
N ILE A 38 1.90 -9.28 -1.13
CA ILE A 38 1.95 -8.44 -2.33
C ILE A 38 2.47 -9.28 -3.50
N THR A 39 1.74 -9.26 -4.61
CA THR A 39 2.24 -9.75 -5.89
C THR A 39 2.29 -8.62 -6.91
N LEU A 40 3.46 -8.37 -7.49
CA LEU A 40 3.67 -7.38 -8.55
C LEU A 40 3.93 -8.10 -9.86
N TYR A 41 3.33 -7.59 -10.94
CA TYR A 41 3.48 -8.13 -12.29
C TYR A 41 4.08 -7.08 -13.20
N ASN A 42 5.19 -7.42 -13.86
CA ASN A 42 5.89 -6.58 -14.84
C ASN A 42 6.32 -5.21 -14.29
N VAL A 43 6.68 -5.14 -13.00
CA VAL A 43 7.15 -3.92 -12.36
C VAL A 43 8.68 -3.96 -12.23
N LEU A 44 9.34 -3.01 -12.89
CA LEU A 44 10.79 -2.85 -12.82
C LEU A 44 11.23 -2.29 -11.45
N ARG A 45 12.44 -2.65 -11.01
CA ARG A 45 12.98 -2.25 -9.69
C ARG A 45 13.15 -0.75 -9.50
N GLU A 46 13.36 -0.02 -10.60
CA GLU A 46 13.58 1.42 -10.61
C GLU A 46 12.27 2.20 -10.43
N LYS A 47 11.11 1.53 -10.56
CA LYS A 47 9.81 2.17 -10.36
C LYS A 47 9.58 2.45 -8.89
N ARG A 48 9.14 3.68 -8.61
CA ARG A 48 8.77 4.11 -7.26
C ARG A 48 7.35 3.66 -6.98
N LEU A 49 7.21 2.70 -6.08
CA LEU A 49 5.92 2.21 -5.63
C LEU A 49 5.58 2.75 -4.25
N TRP A 50 4.30 3.00 -4.06
CA TRP A 50 3.74 3.51 -2.82
C TRP A 50 2.58 2.64 -2.39
N LEU A 51 2.62 2.17 -1.15
CA LEU A 51 1.45 1.62 -0.47
C LEU A 51 0.66 2.81 0.09
N ARG A 52 -0.53 3.05 -0.47
CA ARG A 52 -1.47 4.04 0.03
C ARG A 52 -2.38 3.38 1.05
N MET A 53 -2.53 3.98 2.22
CA MET A 53 -3.48 3.56 3.26
C MET A 53 -4.33 4.75 3.66
N ALA A 54 -5.64 4.68 3.52
CA ALA A 54 -6.55 5.78 3.81
C ALA A 54 -7.73 5.32 4.66
N ALA A 55 -7.94 5.94 5.82
CA ALA A 55 -9.20 5.78 6.58
C ALA A 55 -10.27 6.76 6.07
N ASP A 56 -9.84 7.99 5.79
CA ASP A 56 -10.60 9.10 5.20
C ASP A 56 -9.63 10.00 4.39
N GLU A 57 -10.11 11.13 3.87
CA GLU A 57 -9.28 12.07 3.10
C GLU A 57 -8.15 12.69 3.95
N GLU A 58 -8.37 12.89 5.25
CA GLU A 58 -7.41 13.54 6.17
C GLU A 58 -6.37 12.55 6.72
N LEU A 59 -6.71 11.27 6.78
CA LEU A 59 -5.90 10.17 7.31
C LEU A 59 -5.39 9.27 6.18
N THR A 60 -4.87 9.89 5.12
CA THR A 60 -4.13 9.20 4.07
C THR A 60 -2.63 9.15 4.39
N ARG A 61 -2.06 7.94 4.36
CA ARG A 61 -0.64 7.66 4.55
C ARG A 61 -0.07 6.96 3.32
N PHE A 62 1.18 7.27 3.01
CA PHE A 62 1.92 6.63 1.93
C PHE A 62 3.20 6.02 2.48
N ILE A 63 3.48 4.79 2.10
CA ILE A 63 4.73 4.09 2.43
C ILE A 63 5.45 3.75 1.14
N PHE A 64 6.72 4.15 1.06
CA PHE A 64 7.57 3.78 -0.06
C PHE A 64 7.92 2.28 0.00
N LEU A 65 7.63 1.56 -1.08
CA LEU A 65 7.99 0.15 -1.21
C LEU A 65 9.34 0.06 -1.94
N ASP A 66 10.42 -0.12 -1.17
CA ASP A 66 11.76 -0.30 -1.72
C ASP A 66 11.91 -1.70 -2.32
N LEU A 67 11.73 -1.77 -3.63
CA LEU A 67 11.80 -2.98 -4.43
C LEU A 67 13.15 -3.72 -4.34
N ASN A 68 14.23 -3.06 -3.90
CA ASN A 68 15.54 -3.70 -3.73
C ASN A 68 15.60 -4.61 -2.50
N GLN A 69 14.73 -4.39 -1.51
CA GLN A 69 14.64 -5.24 -0.32
C GLN A 69 13.93 -6.57 -0.59
N PHE A 70 13.23 -6.67 -1.73
CA PHE A 70 12.47 -7.84 -2.12
C PHE A 70 13.17 -8.60 -3.26
N GLY A 71 13.36 -9.91 -3.07
CA GLY A 71 13.86 -10.83 -4.10
C GLY A 71 12.89 -11.00 -5.27
N GLY A 72 13.21 -11.87 -6.23
CA GLY A 72 12.37 -12.16 -7.40
C GLY A 72 12.77 -11.39 -8.67
N CYS A 73 12.13 -11.73 -9.79
CA CYS A 73 12.34 -11.10 -11.09
C CYS A 73 11.33 -9.98 -11.34
N ASP A 74 11.51 -9.26 -12.45
CA ASP A 74 10.63 -8.13 -12.81
C ASP A 74 9.30 -8.58 -13.43
N GLU A 75 9.21 -9.83 -13.91
CA GLU A 75 7.97 -10.36 -14.50
C GLU A 75 6.91 -10.65 -13.44
N VAL A 76 7.28 -11.33 -12.36
CA VAL A 76 6.42 -11.62 -11.21
C VAL A 76 7.25 -11.56 -9.94
N ARG A 77 6.82 -10.73 -9.00
CA ARG A 77 7.46 -10.60 -7.68
C ARG A 77 6.44 -10.82 -6.58
N LYS A 78 6.72 -11.73 -5.67
CA LYS A 78 5.88 -12.05 -4.51
C LYS A 78 6.65 -11.82 -3.22
N PHE A 79 6.05 -11.10 -2.29
CA PHE A 79 6.65 -10.86 -0.98
C PHE A 79 5.59 -10.54 0.07
N THR A 80 5.94 -10.79 1.33
CA THR A 80 5.17 -10.31 2.47
C THR A 80 5.79 -9.02 2.98
N TYR A 81 4.96 -8.03 3.29
CA TYR A 81 5.40 -6.75 3.85
C TYR A 81 4.53 -6.37 5.04
N ILE A 82 5.14 -6.02 6.17
CA ILE A 82 4.42 -5.51 7.34
C ILE A 82 4.54 -3.98 7.32
N ALA A 83 3.46 -3.32 6.95
CA ALA A 83 3.45 -1.87 6.80
C ALA A 83 2.98 -1.20 8.10
N PRO A 84 3.73 -0.23 8.66
CA PRO A 84 3.28 0.51 9.84
C PRO A 84 2.25 1.58 9.48
N PHE A 85 1.06 1.52 10.08
CA PHE A 85 0.09 2.62 10.04
C PHE A 85 0.21 3.47 11.31
N TYR A 86 0.62 4.73 11.14
CA TYR A 86 0.83 5.70 12.23
C TYR A 86 -0.38 6.60 12.44
N GLY A 87 -0.57 7.02 13.70
CA GLY A 87 -1.63 7.98 14.06
C GLY A 87 -3.01 7.33 14.04
N THR A 88 -3.14 6.15 14.65
CA THR A 88 -4.43 5.46 14.78
C THR A 88 -5.46 6.33 15.51
N PRO A 89 -6.69 6.46 14.98
CA PRO A 89 -7.70 7.33 15.54
C PRO A 89 -8.18 6.87 16.93
N LYS A 90 -8.82 7.77 17.68
CA LYS A 90 -9.41 7.46 19.01
C LYS A 90 -10.84 6.97 18.89
N VAL A 91 -10.99 5.80 18.26
CA VAL A 91 -12.28 5.14 17.97
C VAL A 91 -12.20 3.66 18.35
N PHE A 92 -13.35 2.98 18.47
CA PHE A 92 -13.40 1.55 18.79
C PHE A 92 -12.99 0.66 17.62
N SER A 93 -13.34 1.05 16.40
CA SER A 93 -12.95 0.38 15.17
C SER A 93 -12.89 1.38 14.02
N PHE A 94 -12.11 1.05 12.99
CA PHE A 94 -12.07 1.79 11.74
C PHE A 94 -11.64 0.87 10.60
N THR A 95 -11.89 1.30 9.37
CA THR A 95 -11.50 0.57 8.16
C THR A 95 -10.48 1.40 7.39
N LEU A 96 -9.44 0.75 6.88
CA LEU A 96 -8.49 1.36 5.95
C LEU A 96 -8.74 0.84 4.55
N ARG A 97 -8.74 1.73 3.58
CA ARG A 97 -8.64 1.41 2.16
C ARG A 97 -7.17 1.43 1.75
N VAL A 98 -6.68 0.30 1.27
CA VAL A 98 -5.27 0.10 0.93
C VAL A 98 -5.11 -0.26 -0.53
N SER A 99 -4.21 0.43 -1.22
CA SER A 99 -3.83 0.08 -2.60
C SER A 99 -2.37 0.39 -2.88
N ILE A 100 -1.87 -0.16 -3.98
CA ILE A 100 -0.51 0.10 -4.48
C ILE A 100 -0.59 1.05 -5.67
N GLY A 101 0.14 2.16 -5.58
CA GLY A 101 0.29 3.13 -6.65
C GLY A 101 1.73 3.18 -7.16
N MET A 102 1.88 3.33 -8.47
CA MET A 102 3.17 3.63 -9.11
C MET A 102 3.27 5.13 -9.36
N GLU A 103 4.33 5.76 -8.87
CA GLU A 103 4.58 7.18 -9.07
C GLU A 103 5.04 7.46 -10.51
N GLY A 104 4.44 8.46 -11.14
CA GLY A 104 4.85 8.94 -12.46
C GLY A 104 6.27 9.50 -12.47
N SER A 105 6.97 9.29 -13.58
CA SER A 105 8.28 9.88 -13.85
C SER A 105 8.12 11.03 -14.84
N TYR A 106 7.82 12.24 -14.38
CA TYR A 106 7.78 13.43 -15.24
C TYR A 106 8.46 14.62 -14.56
N GLU A 107 9.18 15.42 -15.34
CA GLU A 107 9.97 16.55 -14.85
C GLU A 107 9.14 17.82 -14.54
N ASP A 108 7.86 17.91 -14.90
CA ASP A 108 7.17 19.21 -14.85
C ASP A 108 5.63 19.19 -14.69
N VAL A 109 5.08 18.32 -13.83
CA VAL A 109 3.64 18.41 -13.48
C VAL A 109 3.45 18.23 -11.98
N HIS A 110 2.98 19.31 -11.34
CA HIS A 110 2.41 19.41 -10.00
C HIS A 110 3.09 18.55 -8.91
N MET A 111 4.16 19.09 -8.32
CA MET A 111 4.64 18.59 -7.03
C MET A 111 3.47 18.53 -6.04
N VAL A 112 3.11 17.32 -5.62
CA VAL A 112 2.20 17.14 -4.48
C VAL A 112 2.95 17.63 -3.26
N LYS A 113 2.55 18.80 -2.72
CA LYS A 113 3.15 19.37 -1.51
C LYS A 113 2.81 18.46 -0.33
N GLY A 114 3.74 17.59 0.05
CA GLY A 114 3.62 16.74 1.22
C GLY A 114 4.98 16.34 1.78
N CYS A 115 5.12 16.37 3.10
CA CYS A 115 6.29 15.80 3.77
C CYS A 115 6.16 14.27 3.77
N GLY A 116 7.00 13.57 3.01
CA GLY A 116 7.19 12.11 3.10
C GLY A 116 6.32 11.23 2.19
N GLY A 117 5.51 11.80 1.29
CA GLY A 117 4.65 11.05 0.34
C GLY A 117 5.14 11.06 -1.11
N PRO A 118 4.33 10.55 -2.07
CA PRO A 118 4.62 10.64 -3.49
C PRO A 118 4.73 12.11 -3.91
N LYS A 119 5.69 12.41 -4.80
CA LYS A 119 5.89 13.76 -5.33
C LYS A 119 5.02 14.04 -6.54
N HIS A 120 4.63 12.99 -7.26
CA HIS A 120 3.80 13.05 -8.46
C HIS A 120 2.53 12.21 -8.29
N GLU A 121 1.63 12.32 -9.26
CA GLU A 121 0.43 11.50 -9.33
C GLU A 121 0.76 10.00 -9.34
N LEU A 122 -0.11 9.23 -8.69
CA LEU A 122 -0.03 7.78 -8.62
C LEU A 122 -0.96 7.13 -9.64
N THR A 123 -0.41 6.24 -10.47
CA THR A 123 -1.22 5.28 -11.22
C THR A 123 -1.47 4.06 -10.33
N HIS A 124 -2.72 3.82 -9.93
CA HIS A 124 -3.09 2.68 -9.11
C HIS A 124 -2.94 1.37 -9.88
N LEU A 125 -2.21 0.41 -9.30
CA LEU A 125 -1.93 -0.90 -9.89
C LEU A 125 -2.91 -1.98 -9.45
N CYS A 126 -3.74 -1.70 -8.45
CA CYS A 126 -4.78 -2.59 -7.92
C CYS A 126 -5.97 -1.78 -7.42
N GLN A 127 -7.10 -2.46 -7.19
CA GLN A 127 -8.24 -1.88 -6.47
C GLN A 127 -7.90 -1.70 -4.99
N ASP A 128 -8.66 -0.85 -4.30
CA ASP A 128 -8.58 -0.72 -2.85
C ASP A 128 -9.04 -2.02 -2.19
N VAL A 129 -8.27 -2.49 -1.21
CA VAL A 129 -8.63 -3.57 -0.31
C VAL A 129 -8.95 -2.96 1.05
N GLU A 130 -9.99 -3.45 1.70
CA GLU A 130 -10.38 -3.00 3.04
C GLU A 130 -9.61 -3.78 4.11
N VAL A 131 -8.99 -3.05 5.04
CA VAL A 131 -8.41 -3.59 6.27
C VAL A 131 -9.31 -3.18 7.43
N TYR A 132 -9.80 -4.14 8.19
CA TYR A 132 -10.63 -3.89 9.36
C TYR A 132 -9.78 -3.88 10.62
N LEU A 133 -9.89 -2.84 11.44
CA LEU A 133 -9.17 -2.70 12.70
C LEU A 133 -10.13 -2.45 13.85
N SER A 134 -9.88 -3.09 15.00
CA SER A 134 -10.62 -2.89 16.24
C SER A 134 -9.67 -2.70 17.42
N MET A 135 -10.07 -1.91 18.41
CA MET A 135 -9.28 -1.72 19.62
C MET A 135 -9.11 -3.08 20.30
N GLY A 136 -7.86 -3.49 20.54
CA GLY A 136 -7.60 -4.73 21.28
C GLY A 136 -8.19 -4.61 22.69
N ALA A 137 -8.91 -5.65 23.14
CA ALA A 137 -9.24 -5.76 24.55
C ALA A 137 -7.92 -5.77 25.33
N LYS A 138 -7.81 -4.92 26.36
CA LYS A 138 -6.81 -5.15 27.41
C LYS A 138 -7.29 -6.39 28.16
N ASP A 139 -6.60 -7.50 28.01
CA ASP A 139 -6.63 -8.57 29.00
C ASP A 139 -6.02 -8.08 30.32
#